data_AF-A0A1F9SC11-F1
#
_entry.id   AF-A0A1F9SC11-F1
#
_cell.length_a   1.000
_cell.length_b   1.000
_cell.length_c   1.000
_cell.angle_alpha   90.00
_cell.angle_beta   90.00
_cell.angle_gamma   90.00
#
_symmetry.space_group_name_H-M   'P 1'
#
loop_
_entity.id
_entity.type
_entity.pdbx_description
1 polymer ?
#
loop_
_entity_poly.entity_id
_entity_poly.type
_entity_poly.pdbx_seq_one_letter_code
_entity_poly.pdbx_strand_id
1 'polypeptide(L)'
;MLKKHSFLCFACAALAGFAPQLYAGMEPSSWDFLPVIDEIVFATATVGFSAIDGRRMVLDKETGAFKQVSPSEYAGLMRGAKGGKAASPAKSEAGAAATLYTSSGTTVLQTVNDDCYEGRKIVHVLKLDGEVIKDAVDPCGSISSAEIENGRLWLGTLSKGGWGESPGKGLVVQSLTDGTHIGTISKQDGLTSNLVRVVKLDPYTGYLWVATQLGINQISPELEVLYALYLYEDFDESGTCTVQGSTTPAKNNFIAIFQRVLDVKDKRKFYEAAMTIPPAIRPCFNEMAVSGWSVGYCSGAEEYASSRFLAPQFNVLAPFAIETADFSPGKIWETLSHLCIFGDKDVAALIADHATDEDFSGKGSQCVYAYKEVGLFPDKPSKAREKEALGRISKSLSQFKLSAMKENTTPDFKSGGVAIEGAKALSEAGSPKGVELLNAFFMRVKPGNGNNPEVLLFSDAAQKLHYQDEFLPGVLAGVEKFYGEPVQQGCLYLDITYPEASKKNRLGVKQLVSLLKAVENASHPELIPHQPSQAQGAYFTCRAAAVSQLKDKTVRAEFLTGAYPALPAAQKKIADGIINAGQQY
;
A
#
# COMPACT_ATOMS: atom_id res chain seq x y z
N MET A 1 32.54 45.29 23.58
CA MET A 1 32.72 43.85 23.92
C MET A 1 31.56 43.08 23.30
N LEU A 2 31.79 42.49 22.13
CA LEU A 2 30.84 41.69 21.36
C LEU A 2 31.41 40.27 21.23
N LYS A 3 30.66 39.24 21.67
CA LYS A 3 30.93 37.82 21.38
C LYS A 3 29.72 37.31 20.57
N LYS A 4 29.85 37.11 19.25
CA LYS A 4 30.29 35.87 18.57
C LYS A 4 29.70 34.59 19.17
N HIS A 5 28.58 34.14 18.59
CA HIS A 5 28.34 32.74 18.24
C HIS A 5 27.35 32.66 17.07
N SER A 6 27.90 32.54 15.87
CA SER A 6 27.24 32.07 14.67
C SER A 6 28.01 30.83 14.24
N PHE A 7 27.44 29.64 14.37
CA PHE A 7 27.99 28.43 13.73
C PHE A 7 26.87 27.41 13.46
N LEU A 8 26.61 27.22 12.17
CA LEU A 8 26.12 26.03 11.48
C LEU A 8 24.84 25.32 11.99
N CYS A 9 23.71 25.62 11.31
CA CYS A 9 22.64 24.66 11.04
C CYS A 9 22.34 24.64 9.53
N PHE A 10 23.23 24.05 8.75
CA PHE A 10 23.02 23.71 7.33
C PHE A 10 23.65 22.34 7.09
N ALA A 11 22.89 21.26 7.34
CA ALA A 11 23.05 19.92 6.74
C ALA A 11 22.27 18.85 7.57
N CYS A 12 20.93 18.87 7.53
CA CYS A 12 20.12 17.71 7.96
C CYS A 12 18.88 17.45 7.08
N ALA A 13 18.80 18.06 5.89
CA ALA A 13 17.63 17.91 5.01
C ALA A 13 17.74 16.77 3.97
N ALA A 14 18.73 15.86 4.08
CA ALA A 14 18.99 14.81 3.08
C ALA A 14 18.57 13.38 3.50
N LEU A 15 17.86 13.20 4.62
CA LEU A 15 17.54 11.85 5.14
C LEU A 15 16.03 11.55 5.25
N ALA A 16 15.16 12.44 4.78
CA ALA A 16 13.75 12.13 4.59
C ALA A 16 13.56 11.58 3.17
N GLY A 17 13.61 10.26 3.03
CA GLY A 17 13.47 9.51 1.78
C GLY A 17 12.06 9.54 1.17
N PHE A 18 11.45 10.72 1.03
CA PHE A 18 10.52 10.95 -0.06
C PHE A 18 11.32 11.56 -1.19
N ALA A 19 11.80 10.71 -2.10
CA ALA A 19 12.37 11.20 -3.35
C ALA A 19 11.32 12.12 -4.01
N PRO A 20 11.68 13.34 -4.43
CA PRO A 20 10.76 14.19 -5.16
C PRO A 20 10.26 13.43 -6.39
N GLN A 21 8.93 13.36 -6.52
CA GLN A 21 8.24 12.84 -7.70
C GLN A 21 8.86 13.47 -8.93
N LEU A 22 9.64 12.72 -9.71
CA LEU A 22 10.15 13.17 -11.00
C LEU A 22 10.18 12.07 -12.05
N TYR A 23 9.07 11.93 -12.76
CA TYR A 23 8.93 11.15 -13.98
C TYR A 23 8.10 11.94 -14.98
N ALA A 24 8.01 11.52 -16.23
CA ALA A 24 6.89 11.89 -17.08
C ALA A 24 5.60 11.32 -16.45
N GLY A 25 5.16 11.94 -15.35
CA GLY A 25 3.96 11.74 -14.53
C GLY A 25 3.62 10.37 -13.95
N MET A 26 4.53 9.38 -13.85
CA MET A 26 4.21 8.09 -13.22
C MET A 26 5.30 7.60 -12.26
N GLU A 27 4.92 7.26 -11.04
CA GLU A 27 5.82 6.62 -10.07
C GLU A 27 6.22 5.23 -10.57
N PRO A 28 7.46 4.76 -10.29
CA PRO A 28 7.84 3.38 -10.57
C PRO A 28 6.84 2.49 -9.86
N SER A 29 6.18 1.66 -10.63
CA SER A 29 5.25 0.68 -10.10
C SER A 29 6.01 -0.38 -9.33
N SER A 30 5.29 -1.15 -8.51
CA SER A 30 5.87 -2.23 -7.69
C SER A 30 6.51 -3.37 -8.50
N TRP A 31 6.42 -3.36 -9.83
CA TRP A 31 7.05 -4.34 -10.73
C TRP A 31 8.34 -3.81 -11.38
N ASP A 32 8.66 -2.53 -11.21
CA ASP A 32 9.79 -1.86 -11.88
C ASP A 32 11.02 -1.74 -10.96
N PHE A 33 11.72 -2.85 -10.75
CA PHE A 33 12.78 -2.93 -9.74
C PHE A 33 14.14 -2.38 -10.18
N LEU A 34 14.39 -2.29 -11.49
CA LEU A 34 15.64 -1.76 -12.00
C LEU A 34 15.74 -0.27 -11.70
N PRO A 35 16.93 0.25 -11.36
CA PRO A 35 17.11 1.68 -11.15
C PRO A 35 16.57 2.48 -12.33
N VAL A 36 15.81 3.52 -12.01
CA VAL A 36 15.23 4.34 -13.05
C VAL A 36 16.24 5.36 -13.55
N ILE A 37 16.86 5.04 -14.68
CA ILE A 37 17.78 5.94 -15.39
C ILE A 37 16.97 7.16 -15.86
N ASP A 38 17.38 8.35 -15.42
CA ASP A 38 16.77 9.64 -15.80
C ASP A 38 17.76 10.58 -16.49
N GLU A 39 19.03 10.23 -16.52
CA GLU A 39 20.08 11.04 -17.14
C GLU A 39 21.10 10.17 -17.87
N ILE A 40 21.50 10.64 -19.06
CA ILE A 40 22.60 10.12 -19.86
C ILE A 40 23.55 11.28 -20.15
N VAL A 41 24.83 11.08 -19.88
CA VAL A 41 25.91 12.02 -20.19
C VAL A 41 27.01 11.33 -20.99
N PHE A 42 27.74 12.11 -21.78
CA PHE A 42 28.73 11.62 -22.73
C PHE A 42 30.08 12.26 -22.45
N ALA A 43 31.08 11.42 -22.18
CA ALA A 43 32.47 11.74 -22.36
C ALA A 43 32.96 11.15 -23.70
N THR A 44 34.19 11.47 -24.09
CA THR A 44 34.77 10.99 -25.35
C THR A 44 34.84 9.45 -25.38
N ALA A 45 35.31 8.82 -24.30
CA ALA A 45 35.50 7.37 -24.22
C ALA A 45 34.40 6.63 -23.45
N THR A 46 33.47 7.34 -22.81
CA THR A 46 32.54 6.73 -21.84
C THR A 46 31.16 7.34 -21.94
N VAL A 47 30.12 6.52 -21.74
CA VAL A 47 28.74 6.96 -21.53
C VAL A 47 28.41 6.80 -20.05
N GLY A 48 27.92 7.87 -19.43
CA GLY A 48 27.50 7.89 -18.04
C GLY A 48 25.99 7.81 -17.93
N PHE A 49 25.52 6.98 -17.00
CA PHE A 49 24.11 6.82 -16.66
C PHE A 49 23.89 7.16 -15.20
N SER A 50 22.78 7.83 -14.95
CA SER A 50 22.38 8.33 -13.66
C SER A 50 20.98 7.85 -13.37
N ALA A 51 20.78 7.22 -12.22
CA ALA A 51 19.48 6.79 -11.76
C ALA A 51 18.93 7.71 -10.67
N ILE A 52 17.61 7.76 -10.56
CA ILE A 52 16.89 8.61 -9.59
C ILE A 52 17.19 8.23 -8.14
N ASP A 53 17.47 6.96 -7.88
CA ASP A 53 17.91 6.48 -6.57
C ASP A 53 19.38 6.83 -6.24
N GLY A 54 20.03 7.62 -7.09
CA GLY A 54 21.38 8.15 -6.92
C GLY A 54 22.49 7.24 -7.44
N ARG A 55 22.16 6.03 -7.91
CA ARG A 55 23.17 5.13 -8.49
C ARG A 55 23.74 5.68 -9.79
N ARG A 56 25.02 5.38 -10.00
CA ARG A 56 25.81 5.85 -11.15
C ARG A 56 26.40 4.65 -11.86
N MET A 57 26.24 4.61 -13.18
CA MET A 57 26.78 3.54 -14.02
C MET A 57 27.56 4.14 -15.17
N VAL A 58 28.56 3.42 -15.66
CA VAL A 58 29.36 3.83 -16.81
C VAL A 58 29.48 2.69 -17.81
N LEU A 59 29.47 3.04 -19.09
CA LEU A 59 29.79 2.15 -20.19
C LEU A 59 31.02 2.70 -20.92
N ASP A 60 32.07 1.90 -20.99
CA ASP A 60 33.23 2.20 -21.81
C ASP A 60 32.90 1.91 -23.29
N LYS A 61 33.10 2.90 -24.16
CA LYS A 61 32.67 2.82 -25.58
C LYS A 61 33.53 1.89 -26.42
N GLU A 62 34.79 1.69 -26.04
CA GLU A 62 35.74 0.87 -26.80
C GLU A 62 35.61 -0.61 -26.42
N THR A 63 35.57 -0.89 -25.12
CA THR A 63 35.54 -2.26 -24.59
C THR A 63 34.12 -2.79 -24.43
N GLY A 64 33.11 -1.92 -24.41
CA GLY A 64 31.73 -2.28 -24.06
C GLY A 64 31.55 -2.66 -22.59
N ALA A 65 32.56 -2.41 -21.73
CA ALA A 65 32.49 -2.75 -20.31
C ALA A 65 31.50 -1.84 -19.57
N PHE A 66 30.49 -2.45 -18.96
CA PHE A 66 29.49 -1.79 -18.13
C PHE A 66 29.72 -2.06 -16.66
N LYS A 67 29.68 -1.02 -15.82
CA LYS A 67 29.75 -1.17 -14.35
C LYS A 67 29.02 -0.07 -13.61
N GLN A 68 28.48 -0.42 -12.44
CA GLN A 68 28.10 0.56 -11.43
C GLN A 68 29.37 1.13 -10.76
N VAL A 69 29.40 2.43 -10.51
CA VAL A 69 30.56 3.12 -9.92
C VAL A 69 30.14 4.01 -8.74
N SER A 70 31.11 4.39 -7.92
CA SER A 70 30.87 5.36 -6.84
C SER A 70 30.56 6.76 -7.39
N PRO A 71 29.83 7.62 -6.65
CA PRO A 71 29.61 9.01 -7.07
C PRO A 71 30.90 9.80 -7.35
N SER A 72 31.97 9.55 -6.58
CA SER A 72 33.27 10.19 -6.77
C SER A 72 33.98 9.71 -8.04
N GLU A 73 33.95 8.40 -8.33
CA GLU A 73 34.51 7.84 -9.57
C GLU A 73 33.75 8.36 -10.78
N TYR A 74 32.41 8.38 -10.71
CA TYR A 74 31.56 8.94 -11.76
C TYR A 74 31.89 10.40 -12.06
N ALA A 75 32.02 11.25 -11.03
CA ALA A 75 32.39 12.65 -11.20
C ALA A 75 33.79 12.84 -11.83
N GLY A 76 34.73 11.91 -11.57
CA GLY A 76 36.03 11.87 -12.22
C GLY A 76 35.94 11.52 -13.70
N LEU A 77 35.24 10.43 -14.03
CA LEU A 77 35.07 9.93 -15.39
C LEU A 77 34.25 10.87 -16.28
N MET A 78 33.26 11.56 -15.70
CA MET A 78 32.33 12.44 -16.41
C MET A 78 32.71 13.92 -16.37
N ARG A 79 33.98 14.23 -16.08
CA ARG A 79 34.46 15.62 -16.07
C ARG A 79 34.36 16.23 -17.47
N GLY A 80 33.55 17.28 -17.61
CA GLY A 80 33.30 17.94 -18.89
C GLY A 80 32.37 17.15 -19.83
N ALA A 81 31.67 16.14 -19.32
CA ALA A 81 30.68 15.40 -20.08
C ALA A 81 29.53 16.32 -20.53
N LYS A 82 28.94 16.00 -21.68
CA LYS A 82 27.77 16.66 -22.26
C LYS A 82 26.52 15.80 -22.09
N GLY A 83 25.33 16.36 -22.27
CA GLY A 83 24.06 15.64 -22.08
C GLY A 83 23.34 16.11 -20.82
N GLY A 84 22.64 15.21 -20.13
CA GLY A 84 21.97 15.51 -18.88
C GLY A 84 20.65 14.77 -18.69
N LYS A 85 19.78 15.33 -17.84
CA LYS A 85 18.46 14.77 -17.54
C LYS A 85 17.54 14.71 -18.74
N ALA A 86 16.70 13.69 -18.78
CA ALA A 86 15.67 13.50 -19.80
C ALA A 86 14.44 14.37 -19.55
N ALA A 87 14.03 14.49 -18.29
CA ALA A 87 12.81 15.20 -17.91
C ALA A 87 12.89 15.79 -16.50
N SER A 88 11.96 16.68 -16.19
CA SER A 88 11.63 17.13 -14.83
C SER A 88 10.15 17.50 -14.79
N PRO A 89 9.35 16.99 -13.83
CA PRO A 89 7.97 17.42 -13.70
C PRO A 89 7.81 18.90 -13.46
N ALA A 90 6.67 19.39 -13.95
CA ALA A 90 6.07 20.58 -13.39
C ALA A 90 5.65 20.29 -11.94
N LYS A 91 5.77 21.30 -11.06
CA LYS A 91 5.47 21.19 -9.63
C LYS A 91 4.05 20.62 -9.38
N SER A 92 4.00 19.34 -9.00
CA SER A 92 3.03 18.62 -8.15
C SER A 92 1.54 19.02 -8.16
N GLU A 93 0.84 18.94 -9.29
CA GLU A 93 -0.62 18.72 -9.27
C GLU A 93 -1.00 17.54 -10.17
N ALA A 94 -1.98 16.75 -9.74
CA ALA A 94 -2.42 15.53 -10.41
C ALA A 94 -2.89 15.84 -11.85
N GLY A 95 -2.39 15.07 -12.82
CA GLY A 95 -2.41 15.42 -14.26
C GLY A 95 -1.04 15.89 -14.78
N ALA A 96 0.03 15.41 -14.14
CA ALA A 96 1.39 15.95 -14.15
C ALA A 96 1.93 16.28 -15.54
N ALA A 97 1.93 17.58 -15.85
CA ALA A 97 2.74 18.08 -16.93
C ALA A 97 4.22 17.79 -16.64
N ALA A 98 4.98 17.35 -17.63
CA ALA A 98 6.41 17.11 -17.54
C ALA A 98 7.15 17.99 -18.55
N THR A 99 8.30 18.51 -18.11
CA THR A 99 9.25 19.22 -18.96
C THR A 99 10.26 18.21 -19.47
N LEU A 100 10.36 18.03 -20.78
CA LEU A 100 11.33 17.14 -21.43
C LEU A 100 12.50 17.98 -21.95
N TYR A 101 13.72 17.50 -21.70
CA TYR A 101 14.95 18.17 -22.10
C TYR A 101 15.61 17.41 -23.24
N THR A 102 15.88 18.12 -24.33
CA THR A 102 16.73 17.66 -25.44
C THR A 102 18.22 17.71 -25.05
N SER A 103 19.10 17.13 -25.86
CA SER A 103 20.56 17.21 -25.63
C SER A 103 21.15 18.61 -25.83
N SER A 104 20.46 19.49 -26.56
CA SER A 104 20.89 20.89 -26.72
C SER A 104 20.73 21.69 -25.43
N GLY A 105 19.81 21.28 -24.54
CA GLY A 105 19.45 22.00 -23.32
C GLY A 105 18.71 23.33 -23.55
N THR A 106 18.64 23.82 -24.79
CA THR A 106 17.95 25.07 -25.15
C THR A 106 16.50 24.83 -25.52
N THR A 107 16.18 23.65 -26.04
CA THR A 107 14.82 23.32 -26.47
C THR A 107 14.11 22.52 -25.40
N VAL A 108 12.96 23.03 -24.99
CA VAL A 108 12.14 22.48 -23.91
C VAL A 108 10.81 22.05 -24.48
N LEU A 109 10.49 20.76 -24.34
CA LEU A 109 9.17 20.26 -24.65
C LEU A 109 8.37 20.12 -23.37
N GLN A 110 7.06 20.33 -23.46
CA GLN A 110 6.14 20.07 -22.35
C GLN A 110 5.16 19.00 -22.79
N THR A 111 4.91 18.03 -21.92
CA THR A 111 3.91 16.99 -22.17
C THR A 111 2.96 16.88 -20.99
N VAL A 112 1.70 16.52 -21.24
CA VAL A 112 0.74 16.09 -20.21
C VAL A 112 0.50 14.62 -20.43
N ASN A 113 0.64 13.81 -19.38
CA ASN A 113 0.38 12.38 -19.49
C ASN A 113 -1.07 12.07 -19.82
N ASP A 114 -1.27 10.97 -20.53
CA ASP A 114 -2.60 10.40 -20.72
C ASP A 114 -3.18 9.85 -19.40
N ASP A 115 -4.51 9.77 -19.34
CA ASP A 115 -5.27 9.01 -18.37
C ASP A 115 -6.49 8.42 -19.08
N CYS A 116 -6.23 7.43 -19.94
CA CYS A 116 -7.26 6.74 -20.72
C CYS A 116 -7.89 5.52 -20.01
N TYR A 117 -7.80 5.44 -18.68
CA TYR A 117 -8.28 4.31 -17.88
C TYR A 117 -9.61 4.60 -17.21
N GLU A 118 -10.38 3.56 -16.92
CA GLU A 118 -11.62 3.63 -16.13
C GLU A 118 -12.67 4.64 -16.64
N GLY A 119 -12.77 4.79 -17.97
CA GLY A 119 -13.72 5.70 -18.61
C GLY A 119 -13.29 7.17 -18.64
N ARG A 120 -12.11 7.50 -18.10
CA ARG A 120 -11.45 8.80 -18.33
C ARG A 120 -10.81 8.79 -19.72
N LYS A 121 -10.80 9.95 -20.37
CA LYS A 121 -10.23 10.17 -21.72
C LYS A 121 -9.35 11.41 -21.71
N ILE A 122 -8.40 11.47 -20.79
CA ILE A 122 -7.37 12.51 -20.83
C ILE A 122 -6.35 12.04 -21.85
N VAL A 123 -6.30 12.72 -22.99
CA VAL A 123 -5.31 12.44 -24.04
C VAL A 123 -4.05 13.23 -23.76
N HIS A 124 -2.89 12.67 -24.13
CA HIS A 124 -1.66 13.42 -23.99
C HIS A 124 -1.62 14.63 -24.94
N VAL A 125 -0.80 15.62 -24.59
CA VAL A 125 -0.55 16.81 -25.41
C VAL A 125 0.94 17.08 -25.41
N LEU A 126 1.55 17.31 -26.57
CA LEU A 126 2.94 17.73 -26.70
C LEU A 126 3.03 19.21 -27.10
N LYS A 127 3.89 19.96 -26.41
CA LYS A 127 4.19 21.36 -26.72
C LYS A 127 5.67 21.55 -26.95
N LEU A 128 6.01 22.40 -27.91
CA LEU A 128 7.35 22.87 -28.20
C LEU A 128 7.36 24.40 -28.01
N ASP A 129 8.18 24.88 -27.08
CA ASP A 129 8.28 26.31 -26.74
C ASP A 129 6.91 26.95 -26.39
N GLY A 130 6.00 26.16 -25.80
CA GLY A 130 4.66 26.57 -25.35
C GLY A 130 3.55 26.32 -26.37
N GLU A 131 3.89 26.08 -27.64
CA GLU A 131 2.93 25.82 -28.71
C GLU A 131 2.62 24.34 -28.85
N VAL A 132 1.33 23.99 -28.98
CA VAL A 132 0.92 22.60 -29.19
C VAL A 132 1.36 22.16 -30.59
N ILE A 133 2.10 21.05 -30.65
CA ILE A 133 2.52 20.44 -31.91
C ILE A 133 1.81 19.12 -32.12
N LYS A 134 1.67 18.71 -33.38
CA LYS A 134 1.16 17.39 -33.74
C LYS A 134 2.24 16.34 -33.46
N ASP A 135 1.83 15.22 -32.90
CA ASP A 135 2.69 14.06 -32.77
C ASP A 135 2.02 12.76 -33.25
N ALA A 136 2.84 11.74 -33.44
CA ALA A 136 2.47 10.42 -33.95
C ALA A 136 2.25 9.39 -32.84
N VAL A 137 2.32 9.79 -31.56
CA VAL A 137 2.07 8.89 -30.43
C VAL A 137 0.56 8.71 -30.29
N ASP A 138 0.14 7.51 -29.88
CA ASP A 138 -1.27 7.24 -29.62
C ASP A 138 -1.81 8.23 -28.58
N PRO A 139 -2.99 8.85 -28.76
CA PRO A 139 -3.57 9.77 -27.76
C PRO A 139 -3.67 9.19 -26.35
N CYS A 140 -3.77 7.86 -26.23
CA CYS A 140 -3.78 7.09 -24.98
C CYS A 140 -2.44 6.44 -24.62
N GLY A 141 -1.36 6.87 -25.27
CA GLY A 141 0.02 6.72 -24.80
C GLY A 141 0.53 8.03 -24.23
N SER A 142 1.60 7.95 -23.43
CA SER A 142 2.31 9.11 -22.89
C SER A 142 3.72 9.20 -23.47
N ILE A 143 4.25 10.43 -23.51
CA ILE A 143 5.60 10.71 -23.95
C ILE A 143 6.50 10.84 -22.72
N SER A 144 7.52 10.00 -22.64
CA SER A 144 8.41 9.92 -21.48
C SER A 144 9.68 10.75 -21.62
N SER A 145 10.12 10.94 -22.87
CA SER A 145 11.36 11.61 -23.23
C SER A 145 11.28 12.07 -24.69
N ALA A 146 12.05 13.10 -25.02
CA ALA A 146 12.09 13.64 -26.36
C ALA A 146 13.52 14.07 -26.73
N GLU A 147 13.88 13.88 -27.99
CA GLU A 147 15.12 14.36 -28.57
C GLU A 147 14.88 14.93 -29.97
N ILE A 148 15.65 15.94 -30.36
CA ILE A 148 15.59 16.54 -31.70
C ILE A 148 16.92 16.33 -32.40
N GLU A 149 16.86 15.73 -33.59
CA GLU A 149 18.04 15.45 -34.41
C GLU A 149 17.67 15.65 -35.89
N ASN A 150 18.41 16.50 -36.60
CA ASN A 150 18.27 16.74 -38.05
C ASN A 150 16.82 16.95 -38.55
N GLY A 151 16.02 17.75 -37.83
CA GLY A 151 14.62 18.03 -38.18
C GLY A 151 13.64 16.89 -37.88
N ARG A 152 14.10 15.85 -37.18
CA ARG A 152 13.30 14.75 -36.66
C ARG A 152 13.09 14.92 -35.16
N LEU A 153 11.92 14.51 -34.71
CA LEU A 153 11.56 14.42 -33.31
C LEU A 153 11.47 12.95 -32.92
N TRP A 154 12.27 12.57 -31.93
CA TRP A 154 12.38 11.23 -31.39
C TRP A 154 11.67 11.20 -30.04
N LEU A 155 10.63 10.39 -29.92
CA LEU A 155 9.73 10.36 -28.77
C LEU A 155 9.80 8.99 -28.09
N GLY A 156 10.33 8.97 -26.87
CA GLY A 156 10.22 7.81 -26.01
C GLY A 156 8.79 7.71 -25.50
N THR A 157 8.21 6.51 -25.55
CA THR A 157 6.81 6.30 -25.16
C THR A 157 6.69 5.42 -23.92
N LEU A 158 5.60 5.63 -23.19
CA LEU A 158 5.11 4.78 -22.11
C LEU A 158 3.58 4.70 -22.18
N SER A 159 2.96 3.73 -21.51
CA SER A 159 1.51 3.65 -21.36
C SER A 159 1.18 3.23 -19.92
N LYS A 160 0.07 3.71 -19.33
CA LYS A 160 -0.31 3.36 -17.95
C LYS A 160 -0.87 1.94 -17.85
N GLY A 161 -0.06 0.91 -17.76
CA GLY A 161 -0.58 -0.43 -17.43
C GLY A 161 -1.28 -0.43 -16.07
N GLY A 162 -2.53 -0.93 -15.98
CA GLY A 162 -3.21 -1.05 -14.69
C GLY A 162 -2.46 -1.97 -13.73
N TRP A 163 -2.07 -3.16 -14.21
CA TRP A 163 -1.25 -4.14 -13.50
C TRP A 163 -0.27 -4.80 -14.49
N GLY A 164 1.01 -4.86 -14.14
CA GLY A 164 2.07 -5.47 -14.97
C GLY A 164 2.81 -4.48 -15.89
N GLU A 165 3.67 -5.01 -16.76
CA GLU A 165 4.51 -4.24 -17.67
C GLU A 165 3.67 -3.19 -18.41
N SER A 166 3.92 -1.92 -18.10
CA SER A 166 3.34 -0.74 -18.76
C SER A 166 3.97 -0.59 -20.15
N PRO A 167 3.41 -1.18 -21.21
CA PRO A 167 4.14 -1.29 -22.46
C PRO A 167 3.98 0.02 -23.22
N GLY A 168 5.08 0.74 -23.41
CA GLY A 168 5.14 1.76 -24.45
C GLY A 168 5.04 1.14 -25.85
N LYS A 169 5.17 1.98 -26.88
CA LYS A 169 5.38 1.56 -28.28
C LYS A 169 6.87 1.50 -28.65
N GLY A 170 7.76 1.80 -27.70
CA GLY A 170 9.19 2.00 -27.97
C GLY A 170 9.48 3.46 -28.31
N LEU A 171 10.31 3.66 -29.33
CA LEU A 171 10.74 4.97 -29.81
C LEU A 171 9.96 5.33 -31.08
N VAL A 172 9.14 6.36 -31.02
CA VAL A 172 8.38 6.89 -32.17
C VAL A 172 9.16 8.05 -32.77
N VAL A 173 9.36 8.02 -34.09
CA VAL A 173 10.11 9.05 -34.81
C VAL A 173 9.20 9.73 -35.82
N GLN A 174 9.22 11.05 -35.83
CA GLN A 174 8.42 11.86 -36.72
C GLN A 174 9.20 13.07 -37.24
N SER A 175 8.68 13.68 -38.30
CA SER A 175 9.13 15.00 -38.75
C SER A 175 8.73 16.05 -37.73
N LEU A 176 9.68 16.91 -37.36
CA LEU A 176 9.44 18.03 -36.43
C LEU A 176 8.50 19.09 -37.05
N THR A 177 8.50 19.23 -38.38
CA THR A 177 7.80 20.31 -39.08
C THR A 177 6.29 20.08 -39.20
N ASP A 178 5.87 18.84 -39.49
CA ASP A 178 4.48 18.51 -39.82
C ASP A 178 3.92 17.32 -39.02
N GLY A 179 4.73 16.73 -38.14
CA GLY A 179 4.36 15.57 -37.35
C GLY A 179 4.15 14.30 -38.18
N THR A 180 4.66 14.24 -39.41
CA THR A 180 4.57 13.02 -40.24
C THR A 180 5.40 11.91 -39.60
N HIS A 181 4.78 10.76 -39.37
CA HIS A 181 5.44 9.57 -38.83
C HIS A 181 6.52 9.07 -39.81
N ILE A 182 7.73 8.89 -39.31
CA ILE A 182 8.89 8.41 -40.06
C ILE A 182 9.12 6.92 -39.78
N GLY A 183 9.02 6.51 -38.51
CA GLY A 183 9.22 5.13 -38.12
C GLY A 183 9.02 4.90 -36.63
N THR A 184 9.01 3.63 -36.24
CA THR A 184 8.92 3.20 -34.85
C THR A 184 9.95 2.11 -34.62
N ILE A 185 10.71 2.21 -33.53
CA ILE A 185 11.65 1.19 -33.09
C ILE A 185 11.09 0.59 -31.80
N SER A 186 10.96 -0.72 -31.79
CA SER A 186 10.35 -1.49 -30.70
C SER A 186 11.28 -2.60 -30.23
N LYS A 187 10.84 -3.38 -29.24
CA LYS A 187 11.51 -4.58 -28.76
C LYS A 187 11.69 -5.62 -29.87
N GLN A 188 10.75 -5.67 -30.82
CA GLN A 188 10.84 -6.54 -31.99
C GLN A 188 12.00 -6.13 -32.93
N ASP A 189 12.38 -4.85 -32.92
CA ASP A 189 13.45 -4.28 -33.72
C ASP A 189 14.80 -4.27 -32.98
N GLY A 190 14.86 -4.82 -31.77
CA GLY A 190 16.08 -4.97 -30.98
C GLY A 190 16.16 -4.11 -29.72
N LEU A 191 15.16 -3.27 -29.42
CA LEU A 191 15.16 -2.54 -28.14
C LEU A 191 15.08 -3.50 -26.94
N THR A 192 15.74 -3.13 -25.85
CA THR A 192 15.68 -3.88 -24.59
C THR A 192 14.28 -3.90 -23.95
N SER A 193 13.48 -2.84 -24.14
CA SER A 193 12.05 -2.76 -23.76
C SER A 193 11.32 -1.69 -24.58
N ASN A 194 9.99 -1.77 -24.65
CA ASN A 194 9.15 -0.74 -25.28
C ASN A 194 8.85 0.45 -24.37
N LEU A 195 9.05 0.31 -23.06
CA LEU A 195 8.97 1.44 -22.14
C LEU A 195 10.30 2.19 -22.20
N VAL A 196 10.30 3.32 -22.91
CA VAL A 196 11.47 4.19 -23.04
C VAL A 196 11.47 5.20 -21.90
N ARG A 197 12.62 5.46 -21.28
CA ARG A 197 12.77 6.40 -20.16
C ARG A 197 13.56 7.64 -20.55
N VAL A 198 14.63 7.44 -21.31
CA VAL A 198 15.55 8.51 -21.72
C VAL A 198 15.96 8.29 -23.16
N VAL A 199 16.01 9.38 -23.92
CA VAL A 199 16.59 9.45 -25.27
C VAL A 199 17.56 10.63 -25.27
N LYS A 200 18.81 10.40 -25.66
CA LYS A 200 19.83 11.45 -25.77
C LYS A 200 20.73 11.27 -26.99
N LEU A 201 21.06 12.36 -27.65
CA LEU A 201 21.99 12.39 -28.76
C LEU A 201 23.43 12.49 -28.25
N ASP A 202 24.28 11.52 -28.64
CA ASP A 202 25.71 11.57 -28.36
C ASP A 202 26.37 12.64 -29.26
N PRO A 203 26.89 13.74 -28.69
CA PRO A 203 27.45 14.84 -29.48
C PRO A 203 28.79 14.50 -30.15
N TYR A 204 29.37 13.34 -29.85
CA TYR A 204 30.65 12.90 -30.42
C TYR A 204 30.46 11.95 -31.61
N THR A 205 29.37 11.17 -31.63
CA THR A 205 29.11 10.18 -32.70
C THR A 205 27.89 10.50 -33.56
N GLY A 206 26.98 11.34 -33.08
CA GLY A 206 25.69 11.58 -33.73
C GLY A 206 24.69 10.43 -33.58
N TYR A 207 24.98 9.44 -32.73
CA TYR A 207 24.08 8.32 -32.44
C TYR A 207 23.19 8.65 -31.25
N LEU A 208 21.99 8.07 -31.22
CA LEU A 208 21.10 8.17 -30.09
C LEU A 208 21.40 7.07 -29.07
N TRP A 209 21.39 7.44 -27.80
CA TRP A 209 21.39 6.52 -26.68
C TRP A 209 20.02 6.53 -26.01
N VAL A 210 19.49 5.34 -25.80
CA VAL A 210 18.15 5.14 -25.25
C VAL A 210 18.21 4.25 -24.03
N ALA A 211 17.82 4.78 -22.88
CA ALA A 211 17.54 3.97 -21.70
C ALA A 211 16.07 3.55 -21.72
N THR A 212 15.83 2.25 -21.74
CA THR A 212 14.50 1.65 -21.57
C THR A 212 14.36 1.18 -20.12
N GLN A 213 13.20 0.61 -19.80
CA GLN A 213 13.00 -0.02 -18.51
C GLN A 213 13.97 -1.18 -18.23
N LEU A 214 14.30 -1.98 -19.25
CA LEU A 214 15.08 -3.21 -19.09
C LEU A 214 16.54 -3.07 -19.53
N GLY A 215 16.96 -1.92 -20.05
CA GLY A 215 18.28 -1.83 -20.63
C GLY A 215 18.66 -0.48 -21.23
N ILE A 216 19.82 -0.47 -21.87
CA ILE A 216 20.32 0.65 -22.68
C ILE A 216 20.53 0.20 -24.12
N ASN A 217 20.38 1.13 -25.06
CA ASN A 217 20.50 0.86 -26.49
C ASN A 217 21.23 2.02 -27.16
N GLN A 218 21.98 1.72 -28.22
CA GLN A 218 22.53 2.70 -29.15
C GLN A 218 21.83 2.55 -30.49
N ILE A 219 21.42 3.67 -31.08
CA ILE A 219 20.56 3.71 -32.26
C ILE A 219 21.19 4.64 -33.31
N SER A 220 21.22 4.19 -34.56
CA SER A 220 21.67 5.00 -35.70
C SER A 220 20.60 6.00 -36.16
N PRO A 221 20.97 7.06 -36.89
CA PRO A 221 20.01 7.94 -37.56
C PRO A 221 19.10 7.20 -38.55
N GLU A 222 19.50 6.03 -39.03
CA GLU A 222 18.73 5.18 -39.95
C GLU A 222 17.69 4.28 -39.25
N LEU A 223 17.47 4.48 -37.94
CA LEU A 223 16.54 3.70 -37.10
C LEU A 223 16.99 2.28 -36.79
N GLU A 224 18.29 1.99 -36.84
CA GLU A 224 18.84 0.67 -36.53
C GLU A 224 19.36 0.61 -35.08
N VAL A 225 19.01 -0.44 -34.34
CA VAL A 225 19.58 -0.71 -33.02
C VAL A 225 20.98 -1.33 -33.20
N LEU A 226 22.01 -0.53 -32.97
CA LEU A 226 23.43 -0.92 -33.14
C LEU A 226 23.97 -1.70 -31.94
N TYR A 227 23.45 -1.41 -30.76
CA TYR A 227 23.87 -2.01 -29.50
C TYR A 227 22.70 -2.11 -28.55
N ALA A 228 22.61 -3.22 -27.83
CA ALA A 228 21.62 -3.46 -26.79
C ALA A 228 22.30 -4.14 -25.58
N LEU A 229 22.05 -3.59 -24.39
CA LEU A 229 22.53 -4.14 -23.13
C LEU A 229 21.38 -4.18 -22.13
N TYR A 230 20.96 -5.39 -21.78
CA TYR A 230 19.98 -5.65 -20.75
C TYR A 230 20.60 -5.42 -19.38
N LEU A 231 19.93 -4.62 -18.56
CA LEU A 231 20.33 -4.37 -17.19
C LEU A 231 19.63 -5.37 -16.27
N TYR A 232 20.35 -5.84 -15.26
CA TYR A 232 19.83 -6.68 -14.20
C TYR A 232 20.53 -6.36 -12.89
N GLU A 233 19.88 -6.65 -11.76
CA GLU A 233 20.50 -6.56 -10.45
C GLU A 233 20.95 -7.93 -9.97
N ASP A 234 22.21 -8.01 -9.53
CA ASP A 234 22.79 -9.20 -8.89
C ASP A 234 23.87 -8.80 -7.88
N PHE A 235 24.34 -9.77 -7.10
CA PHE A 235 25.47 -9.59 -6.20
C PHE A 235 26.76 -9.44 -7.00
N ASP A 236 27.58 -8.46 -6.61
CA ASP A 236 28.99 -8.42 -7.00
C ASP A 236 29.84 -9.35 -6.11
N GLU A 237 31.16 -9.39 -6.35
CA GLU A 237 32.10 -10.20 -5.57
C GLU A 237 32.12 -9.86 -4.07
N SER A 238 31.76 -8.63 -3.71
CA SER A 238 31.65 -8.18 -2.31
C SER A 238 30.36 -8.68 -1.63
N GLY A 239 29.40 -9.18 -2.40
CA GLY A 239 28.06 -9.50 -1.94
C GLY A 239 27.13 -8.29 -1.89
N THR A 240 27.47 -7.20 -2.60
CA THR A 240 26.63 -6.01 -2.71
C THR A 240 25.72 -6.13 -3.94
N CYS A 241 24.44 -5.82 -3.79
CA CYS A 241 23.53 -5.67 -4.93
C CYS A 241 24.00 -4.52 -5.85
N THR A 242 24.29 -4.86 -7.10
CA THR A 242 24.78 -3.92 -8.13
C THR A 242 24.01 -4.10 -9.43
N VAL A 243 23.95 -3.04 -10.23
CA VAL A 243 23.45 -3.11 -11.61
C VAL A 243 24.55 -3.67 -12.50
N GLN A 244 24.22 -4.72 -13.23
CA GLN A 244 25.09 -5.37 -14.21
C GLN A 244 24.46 -5.32 -15.59
N GLY A 245 25.30 -5.49 -16.62
CA GLY A 245 24.91 -5.49 -18.02
C GLY A 245 25.06 -6.87 -18.66
N SER A 246 24.13 -7.23 -19.53
CA SER A 246 24.17 -8.46 -20.33
C SER A 246 23.72 -8.16 -21.76
N THR A 247 24.42 -8.70 -22.76
CA THR A 247 24.04 -8.55 -24.18
C THR A 247 22.84 -9.42 -24.57
N THR A 248 22.42 -10.32 -23.69
CA THR A 248 21.18 -11.11 -23.81
C THR A 248 20.23 -10.80 -22.65
N PRO A 249 18.90 -11.02 -22.79
CA PRO A 249 17.97 -10.84 -21.69
C PRO A 249 18.43 -11.57 -20.42
N ALA A 250 18.60 -10.83 -19.32
CA ALA A 250 19.00 -11.35 -18.03
C ALA A 250 17.88 -11.17 -17.01
N LYS A 251 17.81 -12.06 -16.02
CA LYS A 251 16.84 -12.00 -14.94
C LYS A 251 17.46 -11.34 -13.73
N ASN A 252 16.68 -10.54 -13.03
CA ASN A 252 17.05 -10.00 -11.73
C ASN A 252 17.22 -11.11 -10.69
N ASN A 253 18.23 -10.97 -9.84
CA ASN A 253 18.32 -11.69 -8.59
C ASN A 253 17.55 -10.92 -7.51
N PHE A 254 16.29 -11.30 -7.31
CA PHE A 254 15.40 -10.62 -6.36
C PHE A 254 15.87 -10.70 -4.90
N ILE A 255 16.74 -11.64 -4.53
CA ILE A 255 17.35 -11.67 -3.20
C ILE A 255 18.39 -10.54 -3.05
N ALA A 256 19.14 -10.23 -4.11
CA ALA A 256 20.02 -9.07 -4.14
C ALA A 256 19.22 -7.76 -4.08
N ILE A 257 18.14 -7.66 -4.85
CA ILE A 257 17.22 -6.52 -4.81
C ILE A 257 16.66 -6.34 -3.39
N PHE A 258 16.30 -7.43 -2.72
CA PHE A 258 15.81 -7.39 -1.35
C PHE A 258 16.84 -6.80 -0.37
N GLN A 259 18.12 -7.17 -0.50
CA GLN A 259 19.21 -6.56 0.27
C GLN A 259 19.24 -5.04 0.11
N ARG A 260 19.06 -4.55 -1.13
CA ARG A 260 19.05 -3.12 -1.44
C ARG A 260 17.83 -2.41 -0.86
N VAL A 261 16.64 -2.98 -1.04
CA VAL A 261 15.37 -2.40 -0.57
C VAL A 261 15.41 -2.24 0.96
N LEU A 262 15.91 -3.26 1.66
CA LEU A 262 16.10 -3.23 3.11
C LEU A 262 17.25 -2.33 3.58
N ASP A 263 18.09 -1.81 2.67
CA ASP A 263 19.31 -1.08 2.99
C ASP A 263 20.18 -1.80 4.05
N VAL A 264 20.41 -3.10 3.82
CA VAL A 264 21.12 -3.95 4.79
C VAL A 264 22.53 -3.42 5.07
N LYS A 265 22.85 -3.23 6.34
CA LYS A 265 24.16 -2.70 6.79
C LYS A 265 25.30 -3.67 6.49
N ASP A 266 25.18 -4.93 6.92
CA ASP A 266 26.18 -5.97 6.69
C ASP A 266 25.86 -6.77 5.43
N LYS A 267 26.10 -6.12 4.27
CA LYS A 267 25.82 -6.70 2.94
C LYS A 267 26.52 -8.03 2.73
N ARG A 268 27.75 -8.17 3.26
CA ARG A 268 28.53 -9.40 3.09
C ARG A 268 27.89 -10.58 3.82
N LYS A 269 27.49 -10.41 5.09
CA LYS A 269 26.79 -11.45 5.83
C LYS A 269 25.43 -11.79 5.21
N PHE A 270 24.71 -10.79 4.69
CA PHE A 270 23.46 -11.03 3.98
C PHE A 270 23.68 -11.92 2.76
N TYR A 271 24.70 -11.61 1.94
CA TYR A 271 25.05 -12.42 0.79
C TYR A 271 25.41 -13.85 1.19
N GLU A 272 26.22 -14.03 2.23
CA GLU A 272 26.59 -15.36 2.74
C GLU A 272 25.36 -16.15 3.19
N ALA A 273 24.44 -15.52 3.93
CA ALA A 273 23.16 -16.12 4.31
C ALA A 273 22.31 -16.48 3.08
N ALA A 274 22.18 -15.57 2.12
CA ALA A 274 21.46 -15.81 0.86
C ALA A 274 22.03 -17.00 0.08
N MET A 275 23.36 -17.19 0.09
CA MET A 275 24.00 -18.30 -0.60
C MET A 275 23.76 -19.66 0.08
N THR A 276 23.34 -19.70 1.35
CA THR A 276 22.92 -20.95 2.00
C THR A 276 21.56 -21.47 1.51
N ILE A 277 20.75 -20.60 0.87
CA ILE A 277 19.46 -20.99 0.30
C ILE A 277 19.71 -21.90 -0.91
N PRO A 278 19.08 -23.09 -1.00
CA PRO A 278 19.27 -24.00 -2.13
C PRO A 278 18.96 -23.34 -3.48
N PRO A 279 19.83 -23.44 -4.50
CA PRO A 279 19.62 -22.80 -5.80
C PRO A 279 18.27 -23.13 -6.45
N ALA A 280 17.76 -24.35 -6.26
CA ALA A 280 16.49 -24.80 -6.82
C ALA A 280 15.27 -23.99 -6.34
N ILE A 281 15.32 -23.42 -5.12
CA ILE A 281 14.20 -22.66 -4.55
C ILE A 281 14.42 -21.15 -4.56
N ARG A 282 15.63 -20.66 -4.87
CA ARG A 282 15.90 -19.21 -4.98
C ARG A 282 14.94 -18.46 -5.90
N PRO A 283 14.53 -19.00 -7.07
CA PRO A 283 13.55 -18.34 -7.95
C PRO A 283 12.17 -18.10 -7.31
N CYS A 284 11.87 -18.76 -6.19
CA CYS A 284 10.64 -18.51 -5.44
C CYS A 284 10.65 -17.15 -4.73
N PHE A 285 11.84 -16.59 -4.50
CA PHE A 285 11.99 -15.18 -4.16
C PHE A 285 11.93 -14.37 -5.46
N ASN A 286 10.78 -13.79 -5.75
CA ASN A 286 10.50 -13.06 -6.99
C ASN A 286 9.98 -11.64 -6.70
N GLU A 287 9.48 -10.95 -7.72
CA GLU A 287 8.88 -9.61 -7.62
C GLU A 287 7.79 -9.48 -6.54
N MET A 288 6.95 -10.50 -6.37
CA MET A 288 5.89 -10.49 -5.38
C MET A 288 6.45 -10.57 -3.96
N ALA A 289 7.51 -11.36 -3.78
CA ALA A 289 8.22 -11.49 -2.52
C ALA A 289 8.93 -10.18 -2.15
N VAL A 290 9.65 -9.57 -3.09
CA VAL A 290 10.32 -8.27 -2.87
C VAL A 290 9.31 -7.19 -2.54
N SER A 291 8.12 -7.19 -3.13
CA SER A 291 7.10 -6.17 -2.84
C SER A 291 6.33 -6.41 -1.51
N GLY A 292 6.55 -7.55 -0.84
CA GLY A 292 5.95 -7.89 0.46
C GLY A 292 4.46 -8.24 0.39
N TRP A 293 3.91 -8.53 -0.80
CA TRP A 293 2.47 -8.78 -0.99
C TRP A 293 2.10 -10.26 -0.93
N SER A 294 2.93 -11.10 -1.55
CA SER A 294 2.70 -12.54 -1.57
C SER A 294 3.98 -13.27 -1.92
N VAL A 295 4.01 -14.55 -1.60
CA VAL A 295 4.99 -15.45 -2.21
C VAL A 295 4.40 -15.91 -3.54
N GLY A 296 5.08 -15.62 -4.65
CA GLY A 296 4.64 -16.15 -5.94
C GLY A 296 4.67 -17.69 -5.95
N TYR A 297 4.11 -18.29 -7.00
CA TYR A 297 4.07 -19.75 -7.13
C TYR A 297 5.50 -20.34 -7.12
N CYS A 298 5.76 -21.24 -6.18
CA CYS A 298 7.04 -21.92 -6.00
C CYS A 298 6.88 -23.40 -6.37
N SER A 299 7.28 -23.77 -7.59
CA SER A 299 7.31 -25.17 -8.02
C SER A 299 8.33 -25.95 -7.17
N GLY A 300 7.87 -26.87 -6.33
CA GLY A 300 8.70 -27.61 -5.39
C GLY A 300 8.32 -27.43 -3.91
N ALA A 301 7.42 -26.49 -3.59
CA ALA A 301 6.82 -26.35 -2.27
C ALA A 301 5.52 -27.16 -2.15
N GLU A 302 5.52 -28.42 -2.60
CA GLU A 302 4.33 -29.28 -2.71
C GLU A 302 3.64 -29.60 -1.37
N GLU A 303 4.14 -29.12 -0.23
CA GLU A 303 3.62 -29.46 1.09
C GLU A 303 3.40 -28.28 2.06
N TYR A 304 3.70 -27.03 1.69
CA TYR A 304 3.44 -25.90 2.59
C TYR A 304 2.01 -25.36 2.39
N ALA A 305 1.13 -25.78 3.29
CA ALA A 305 -0.32 -25.59 3.30
C ALA A 305 -0.83 -24.13 3.36
N SER A 306 0.04 -23.12 3.22
CA SER A 306 -0.41 -21.75 2.98
C SER A 306 0.51 -21.10 1.95
N SER A 307 -0.06 -20.62 0.86
CA SER A 307 0.60 -19.82 -0.19
C SER A 307 1.07 -18.44 0.30
N ARG A 308 1.35 -18.30 1.60
CA ARG A 308 1.57 -17.02 2.29
C ARG A 308 3.03 -16.81 2.70
N PHE A 309 3.76 -17.88 3.02
CA PHE A 309 5.16 -17.80 3.47
C PHE A 309 6.12 -18.45 2.48
N LEU A 310 7.35 -17.94 2.44
CA LEU A 310 8.45 -18.54 1.72
C LEU A 310 8.85 -19.84 2.42
N ALA A 311 9.51 -20.72 1.69
CA ALA A 311 10.05 -21.95 2.28
C ALA A 311 10.99 -21.61 3.46
N PRO A 312 11.01 -22.39 4.56
CA PRO A 312 11.75 -22.03 5.78
C PRO A 312 13.24 -21.75 5.61
N GLN A 313 13.86 -22.25 4.53
CA GLN A 313 15.25 -21.96 4.17
C GLN A 313 15.48 -20.46 3.93
N PHE A 314 14.44 -19.69 3.58
CA PHE A 314 14.53 -18.23 3.45
C PHE A 314 14.58 -17.50 4.78
N ASN A 315 14.23 -18.14 5.91
CA ASN A 315 14.28 -17.50 7.23
C ASN A 315 15.70 -17.09 7.64
N VAL A 316 16.74 -17.59 6.97
CA VAL A 316 18.13 -17.09 7.13
C VAL A 316 18.28 -15.60 6.81
N LEU A 317 17.32 -15.03 6.05
CA LEU A 317 17.29 -13.59 5.72
C LEU A 317 16.48 -12.76 6.72
N ALA A 318 15.64 -13.38 7.55
CA ALA A 318 14.76 -12.70 8.50
C ALA A 318 15.50 -11.80 9.50
N PRO A 319 16.65 -12.19 10.08
CA PRO A 319 17.40 -11.33 11.00
C PRO A 319 17.79 -9.97 10.40
N PHE A 320 18.09 -9.91 9.11
CA PHE A 320 18.46 -8.67 8.44
C PHE A 320 17.25 -7.73 8.26
N ALA A 321 16.09 -8.29 7.97
CA ALA A 321 14.86 -7.52 7.88
C ALA A 321 14.40 -7.02 9.26
N ILE A 322 14.54 -7.83 10.32
CA ILE A 322 14.30 -7.41 11.71
C ILE A 322 15.24 -6.27 12.09
N GLU A 323 16.55 -6.41 11.80
CA GLU A 323 17.55 -5.37 12.05
C GLU A 323 17.15 -4.04 11.36
N THR A 324 16.76 -4.09 10.08
CA THR A 324 16.32 -2.90 9.36
C THR A 324 15.09 -2.23 10.00
N ALA A 325 14.13 -3.02 10.49
CA ALA A 325 12.91 -2.51 11.12
C ALA A 325 13.24 -1.70 12.39
N ASP A 326 14.22 -2.17 13.17
CA ASP A 326 14.66 -1.51 14.40
C ASP A 326 15.38 -0.17 14.14
N PHE A 327 16.13 -0.05 13.04
CA PHE A 327 16.97 1.12 12.77
C PHE A 327 16.34 2.19 11.87
N SER A 328 15.25 1.88 11.17
CA SER A 328 14.60 2.81 10.23
C SER A 328 13.15 3.09 10.60
N PRO A 329 12.86 3.89 11.66
CA PRO A 329 11.49 4.18 12.07
C PRO A 329 10.59 4.73 10.95
N GLY A 330 11.17 5.48 10.00
CA GLY A 330 10.44 6.00 8.83
C GLY A 330 10.12 4.96 7.76
N LYS A 331 10.74 3.78 7.81
CA LYS A 331 10.54 2.65 6.87
C LYS A 331 10.00 1.40 7.55
N ILE A 332 9.56 1.51 8.80
CA ILE A 332 9.10 0.35 9.57
C ILE A 332 7.95 -0.37 8.85
N TRP A 333 7.06 0.36 8.17
CA TRP A 333 5.94 -0.23 7.44
C TRP A 333 6.33 -1.00 6.19
N GLU A 334 7.24 -0.45 5.40
CA GLU A 334 7.81 -1.12 4.24
C GLU A 334 8.51 -2.40 4.70
N THR A 335 9.32 -2.30 5.76
CA THR A 335 10.06 -3.43 6.33
C THR A 335 9.13 -4.50 6.92
N LEU A 336 8.10 -4.12 7.68
CA LEU A 336 7.12 -5.04 8.26
C LEU A 336 6.31 -5.76 7.16
N SER A 337 5.99 -5.06 6.06
CA SER A 337 5.33 -5.70 4.90
C SER A 337 6.22 -6.77 4.28
N HIS A 338 7.52 -6.53 4.17
CA HIS A 338 8.48 -7.54 3.71
C HIS A 338 8.66 -8.69 4.69
N LEU A 339 8.56 -8.43 5.99
CA LEU A 339 8.67 -9.46 7.02
C LEU A 339 7.51 -10.49 6.96
N CYS A 340 6.36 -10.10 6.42
CA CYS A 340 5.19 -10.98 6.31
C CYS A 340 5.38 -12.22 5.41
N ILE A 341 6.41 -12.25 4.58
CA ILE A 341 6.69 -13.40 3.70
C ILE A 341 7.53 -14.48 4.37
N PHE A 342 8.07 -14.26 5.57
CA PHE A 342 8.90 -15.24 6.28
C PHE A 342 8.08 -16.04 7.29
N GLY A 343 8.10 -17.37 7.23
CA GLY A 343 7.45 -18.20 8.25
C GLY A 343 8.31 -18.34 9.51
N ASP A 344 8.67 -17.22 10.15
CA ASP A 344 9.64 -17.17 11.25
C ASP A 344 9.01 -16.67 12.56
N LYS A 345 9.34 -17.32 13.68
CA LYS A 345 8.75 -17.02 15.00
C LYS A 345 9.18 -15.67 15.57
N ASP A 346 10.41 -15.23 15.29
CA ASP A 346 10.95 -13.98 15.82
C ASP A 346 10.34 -12.82 15.03
N VAL A 347 10.10 -13.05 13.73
CA VAL A 347 9.31 -12.14 12.90
C VAL A 347 7.85 -12.07 13.36
N ALA A 348 7.22 -13.21 13.67
CA ALA A 348 5.86 -13.26 14.20
C ALA A 348 5.73 -12.47 15.52
N ALA A 349 6.74 -12.59 16.40
CA ALA A 349 6.80 -11.82 17.65
C ALA A 349 6.92 -10.32 17.40
N LEU A 350 7.79 -9.90 16.46
CA LEU A 350 7.92 -8.49 16.08
C LEU A 350 6.61 -7.94 15.50
N ILE A 351 5.96 -8.69 14.61
CA ILE A 351 4.66 -8.32 14.04
C ILE A 351 3.60 -8.22 15.14
N ALA A 352 3.59 -9.13 16.11
CA ALA A 352 2.66 -9.07 17.24
C ALA A 352 2.88 -7.83 18.11
N ASP A 353 4.14 -7.43 18.32
CA ASP A 353 4.47 -6.20 19.07
C ASP A 353 4.02 -4.93 18.34
N HIS A 354 3.93 -4.96 17.00
CA HIS A 354 3.44 -3.87 16.16
C HIS A 354 1.98 -4.00 15.72
N ALA A 355 1.31 -5.11 16.04
CA ALA A 355 -0.05 -5.40 15.58
C ALA A 355 -1.04 -4.28 15.95
N THR A 356 -0.79 -3.60 17.08
CA THR A 356 -1.65 -2.57 17.67
C THR A 356 -1.35 -1.14 17.22
N ASP A 357 -0.36 -0.95 16.35
CA ASP A 357 -0.03 0.38 15.83
C ASP A 357 -1.03 0.80 14.74
N GLU A 358 -1.47 2.06 14.79
CA GLU A 358 -2.55 2.60 13.92
C GLU A 358 -2.25 2.37 12.43
N ASP A 359 -1.00 2.62 12.05
CA ASP A 359 -0.51 2.48 10.68
C ASP A 359 -0.36 1.01 10.22
N PHE A 360 -0.45 0.02 11.13
CA PHE A 360 -0.34 -1.41 10.80
C PHE A 360 -1.69 -2.05 10.40
N SER A 361 -2.81 -1.41 10.74
CA SER A 361 -4.17 -2.00 10.74
C SER A 361 -4.69 -2.48 9.37
N GLY A 362 -4.08 -2.07 8.25
CA GLY A 362 -4.40 -2.56 6.90
C GLY A 362 -3.72 -3.89 6.55
N LYS A 363 -2.53 -3.80 5.96
CA LYS A 363 -1.75 -4.96 5.49
C LYS A 363 -1.32 -5.89 6.62
N GLY A 364 -1.10 -5.34 7.81
CA GLY A 364 -0.68 -6.09 8.98
C GLY A 364 -1.70 -7.12 9.46
N SER A 365 -3.00 -6.85 9.29
CA SER A 365 -4.05 -7.80 9.69
C SER A 365 -3.99 -9.12 8.93
N GLN A 366 -3.75 -9.08 7.61
CA GLN A 366 -3.58 -10.29 6.78
C GLN A 366 -2.35 -11.09 7.20
N CYS A 367 -1.30 -10.37 7.59
CA CYS A 367 -0.07 -10.95 8.08
C CYS A 367 -0.28 -11.67 9.42
N VAL A 368 -0.88 -11.00 10.40
CA VAL A 368 -1.27 -11.59 11.70
C VAL A 368 -2.12 -12.84 11.49
N TYR A 369 -3.10 -12.79 10.58
CA TYR A 369 -3.95 -13.92 10.26
C TYR A 369 -3.15 -15.10 9.70
N ALA A 370 -2.24 -14.85 8.74
CA ALA A 370 -1.39 -15.90 8.17
C ALA A 370 -0.52 -16.58 9.25
N TYR A 371 0.08 -15.81 10.16
CA TYR A 371 0.88 -16.38 11.26
C TYR A 371 0.05 -17.19 12.25
N LYS A 372 -1.21 -16.79 12.50
CA LYS A 372 -2.13 -17.55 13.34
C LYS A 372 -2.56 -18.88 12.72
N GLU A 373 -2.84 -18.89 11.41
CA GLU A 373 -3.23 -20.11 10.70
C GLU A 373 -2.17 -21.21 10.80
N VAL A 374 -0.89 -20.82 10.80
CA VAL A 374 0.25 -21.75 10.92
C VAL A 374 0.76 -21.93 12.35
N GLY A 375 0.09 -21.34 13.36
CA GLY A 375 0.44 -21.50 14.77
C GLY A 375 1.78 -20.86 15.17
N LEU A 376 2.25 -19.85 14.43
CA LEU A 376 3.49 -19.12 14.73
C LEU A 376 3.25 -17.82 15.49
N PHE A 377 2.02 -17.27 15.44
CA PHE A 377 1.68 -16.03 16.12
C PHE A 377 1.63 -16.24 17.65
N PRO A 378 2.25 -15.36 18.46
CA PRO A 378 2.23 -15.52 19.91
C PRO A 378 0.81 -15.38 20.46
N ASP A 379 0.48 -16.16 21.50
CA ASP A 379 -0.85 -16.16 22.11
C ASP A 379 -1.26 -14.79 22.68
N LYS A 380 -0.29 -13.95 23.06
CA LYS A 380 -0.49 -12.64 23.68
C LYS A 380 0.65 -11.68 23.34
N PRO A 381 0.39 -10.36 23.22
CA PRO A 381 1.44 -9.37 23.10
C PRO A 381 2.23 -9.27 24.42
N SER A 382 3.42 -8.65 24.35
CA SER A 382 4.19 -8.36 25.55
C SER A 382 3.42 -7.44 26.52
N LYS A 383 3.61 -7.61 27.84
CA LYS A 383 2.91 -6.80 28.86
C LYS A 383 3.15 -5.29 28.69
N ALA A 384 4.34 -4.91 28.21
CA ALA A 384 4.69 -3.52 27.97
C ALA A 384 3.87 -2.94 26.81
N ARG A 385 3.77 -3.66 25.69
CA ARG A 385 2.97 -3.27 24.53
C ARG A 385 1.48 -3.28 24.82
N GLU A 386 0.97 -4.28 25.53
CA GLU A 386 -0.41 -4.30 25.99
C GLU A 386 -0.74 -3.03 26.81
N LYS A 387 0.14 -2.68 27.75
CA LYS A 387 -0.03 -1.47 28.58
C LYS A 387 0.01 -0.18 27.74
N GLU A 388 0.91 -0.10 26.78
CA GLU A 388 1.02 1.03 25.85
C GLU A 388 -0.25 1.18 25.00
N ALA A 389 -0.69 0.09 24.36
CA ALA A 389 -1.90 0.05 23.55
C ALA A 389 -3.14 0.45 24.36
N LEU A 390 -3.29 -0.09 25.58
CA LEU A 390 -4.37 0.31 26.49
C LEU A 390 -4.30 1.80 26.86
N GLY A 391 -3.10 2.34 27.07
CA GLY A 391 -2.88 3.77 27.29
C GLY A 391 -3.34 4.61 26.11
N ARG A 392 -3.03 4.19 24.87
CA ARG A 392 -3.49 4.84 23.63
C ARG A 392 -5.02 4.79 23.51
N ILE A 393 -5.63 3.61 23.62
CA ILE A 393 -7.09 3.44 23.54
C ILE A 393 -7.79 4.32 24.58
N SER A 394 -7.31 4.30 25.84
CA SER A 394 -7.88 5.11 26.92
C SER A 394 -7.77 6.61 26.65
N LYS A 395 -6.61 7.07 26.17
CA LYS A 395 -6.39 8.47 25.79
C LYS A 395 -7.31 8.89 24.64
N SER A 396 -7.41 8.08 23.59
CA SER A 396 -8.25 8.38 22.42
C SER A 396 -9.75 8.41 22.78
N LEU A 397 -10.24 7.48 23.61
CA LEU A 397 -11.62 7.53 24.14
C LEU A 397 -11.88 8.80 24.97
N SER A 398 -10.88 9.23 25.75
CA SER A 398 -10.98 10.45 26.55
C SER A 398 -11.00 11.69 25.66
N GLN A 399 -10.17 11.75 24.62
CA GLN A 399 -10.15 12.84 23.64
C GLN A 399 -11.45 12.93 22.86
N PHE A 400 -11.96 11.78 22.38
CA PHE A 400 -13.27 11.67 21.74
C PHE A 400 -14.35 12.26 22.64
N LYS A 401 -14.44 11.81 23.90
CA LYS A 401 -15.45 12.31 24.85
C LYS A 401 -15.30 13.81 25.13
N LEU A 402 -14.08 14.31 25.34
CA LEU A 402 -13.85 15.74 25.57
C LEU A 402 -14.24 16.60 24.36
N SER A 403 -14.03 16.10 23.14
CA SER A 403 -14.45 16.79 21.92
C SER A 403 -15.97 16.81 21.75
N ALA A 404 -16.66 15.72 22.10
CA ALA A 404 -18.11 15.62 22.07
C ALA A 404 -18.81 16.57 23.06
N MET A 405 -18.13 16.95 24.14
CA MET A 405 -18.67 17.88 25.16
C MET A 405 -18.56 19.36 24.78
N LYS A 406 -17.79 19.71 23.74
CA LYS A 406 -17.63 21.11 23.31
C LYS A 406 -18.79 21.50 22.41
N GLU A 407 -19.59 22.47 22.84
CA GLU A 407 -20.69 23.02 22.04
C GLU A 407 -20.16 23.54 20.70
N ASN A 408 -20.86 23.22 19.60
CA ASN A 408 -20.56 23.62 18.23
C ASN A 408 -19.27 23.08 17.59
N THR A 409 -18.65 22.02 18.14
CA THR A 409 -17.55 21.33 17.46
C THR A 409 -17.92 19.92 17.04
N THR A 410 -17.54 19.52 15.83
CA THR A 410 -17.63 18.13 15.40
C THR A 410 -16.79 17.26 16.32
N PRO A 411 -17.33 16.13 16.84
CA PRO A 411 -16.57 15.18 17.62
C PRO A 411 -15.33 14.70 16.86
N ASP A 412 -14.26 14.42 17.59
CA ASP A 412 -13.03 13.87 17.05
C ASP A 412 -13.21 12.37 16.73
N PHE A 413 -13.94 12.09 15.65
CA PHE A 413 -14.17 10.74 15.15
C PHE A 413 -12.87 10.03 14.78
N LYS A 414 -11.79 10.77 14.49
CA LYS A 414 -10.46 10.17 14.30
C LYS A 414 -10.01 9.49 15.60
N SER A 415 -10.06 10.19 16.73
CA SER A 415 -9.76 9.58 18.04
C SER A 415 -10.68 8.38 18.35
N GLY A 416 -11.96 8.47 17.98
CA GLY A 416 -12.89 7.34 18.08
C GLY A 416 -12.44 6.10 17.30
N GLY A 417 -12.09 6.30 16.02
CA GLY A 417 -11.56 5.26 15.15
C GLY A 417 -10.28 4.63 15.69
N VAL A 418 -9.33 5.45 16.18
CA VAL A 418 -8.08 4.97 16.80
C VAL A 418 -8.35 4.05 18.00
N ALA A 419 -9.33 4.38 18.83
CA ALA A 419 -9.70 3.53 19.96
C ALA A 419 -10.28 2.17 19.52
N ILE A 420 -11.12 2.17 18.48
CA ILE A 420 -11.74 0.95 17.94
C ILE A 420 -10.69 0.06 17.28
N GLU A 421 -9.87 0.62 16.38
CA GLU A 421 -8.80 -0.13 15.71
C GLU A 421 -7.77 -0.66 16.72
N GLY A 422 -7.37 0.14 17.70
CA GLY A 422 -6.46 -0.31 18.75
C GLY A 422 -7.03 -1.45 19.59
N ALA A 423 -8.32 -1.41 19.92
CA ALA A 423 -8.99 -2.48 20.66
C ALA A 423 -9.13 -3.76 19.83
N LYS A 424 -9.49 -3.62 18.55
CA LYS A 424 -9.56 -4.73 17.59
C LYS A 424 -8.21 -5.40 17.44
N ALA A 425 -7.17 -4.62 17.16
CA ALA A 425 -5.81 -5.09 16.98
C ALA A 425 -5.26 -5.77 18.25
N LEU A 426 -5.57 -5.25 19.44
CA LEU A 426 -5.15 -5.86 20.70
C LEU A 426 -5.85 -7.21 20.93
N SER A 427 -7.14 -7.31 20.59
CA SER A 427 -7.89 -8.57 20.60
C SER A 427 -7.33 -9.57 19.61
N GLU A 428 -7.01 -9.12 18.39
CA GLU A 428 -6.32 -9.90 17.37
C GLU A 428 -4.91 -10.31 17.82
N ALA A 429 -4.24 -9.51 18.64
CA ALA A 429 -2.98 -9.92 19.26
C ALA A 429 -3.16 -10.96 20.40
N GLY A 430 -4.40 -11.31 20.75
CA GLY A 430 -4.73 -12.28 21.81
C GLY A 430 -4.98 -11.67 23.20
N SER A 431 -5.16 -10.35 23.28
CA SER A 431 -5.53 -9.66 24.52
C SER A 431 -6.89 -8.95 24.42
N PRO A 432 -7.92 -9.43 25.16
CA PRO A 432 -9.27 -8.86 25.08
C PRO A 432 -9.41 -7.51 25.80
N LYS A 433 -8.38 -7.05 26.52
CA LYS A 433 -8.47 -5.89 27.42
C LYS A 433 -8.84 -4.58 26.72
N GLY A 434 -8.48 -4.43 25.44
CA GLY A 434 -8.88 -3.28 24.64
C GLY A 434 -10.39 -3.25 24.42
N VAL A 435 -10.97 -4.42 24.09
CA VAL A 435 -12.41 -4.60 23.93
C VAL A 435 -13.14 -4.45 25.27
N GLU A 436 -12.58 -4.96 26.37
CA GLU A 436 -13.10 -4.74 27.73
C GLU A 436 -13.17 -3.25 28.09
N LEU A 437 -12.16 -2.45 27.67
CA LEU A 437 -12.15 -1.01 27.89
C LEU A 437 -13.25 -0.30 27.09
N LEU A 438 -13.50 -0.73 25.84
CA LEU A 438 -14.64 -0.26 25.03
C LEU A 438 -15.99 -0.64 25.65
N ASN A 439 -16.14 -1.88 26.11
CA ASN A 439 -17.33 -2.31 26.84
C ASN A 439 -17.59 -1.41 28.05
N ALA A 440 -16.56 -1.17 28.86
CA ALA A 440 -16.65 -0.28 30.02
C ALA A 440 -17.00 1.16 29.64
N PHE A 441 -16.57 1.62 28.46
CA PHE A 441 -16.99 2.91 27.92
C PHE A 441 -18.51 2.92 27.64
N PHE A 442 -19.01 2.04 26.76
CA PHE A 442 -20.44 2.01 26.37
C PHE A 442 -21.38 1.69 27.53
N MET A 443 -20.95 0.86 28.48
CA MET A 443 -21.71 0.61 29.72
C MET A 443 -21.89 1.87 30.59
N ARG A 444 -20.99 2.87 30.50
CA ARG A 444 -21.08 4.14 31.24
C ARG A 444 -21.75 5.26 30.45
N VAL A 445 -21.85 5.15 29.13
CA VAL A 445 -22.55 6.13 28.29
C VAL A 445 -24.03 6.18 28.68
N LYS A 446 -24.59 7.38 28.70
CA LYS A 446 -26.02 7.62 28.97
C LYS A 446 -26.87 7.31 27.73
N PRO A 447 -28.16 6.98 27.88
CA PRO A 447 -29.07 6.86 26.74
C PRO A 447 -29.04 8.10 25.84
N GLY A 448 -29.15 7.90 24.53
CA GLY A 448 -29.05 8.97 23.54
C GLY A 448 -29.39 8.52 22.12
N ASN A 449 -29.77 9.46 21.26
CA ASN A 449 -30.14 9.18 19.87
C ASN A 449 -28.97 9.41 18.89
N GLY A 450 -29.22 9.24 17.59
CA GLY A 450 -28.19 9.35 16.54
C GLY A 450 -27.43 10.69 16.46
N ASN A 451 -27.89 11.74 17.14
CA ASN A 451 -27.15 13.01 17.24
C ASN A 451 -26.07 12.98 18.34
N ASN A 452 -26.05 11.94 19.17
CA ASN A 452 -25.07 11.78 20.24
C ASN A 452 -23.80 11.11 19.68
N PRO A 453 -22.62 11.73 19.77
CA PRO A 453 -21.39 11.21 19.16
C PRO A 453 -21.08 9.76 19.56
N GLU A 454 -21.32 9.40 20.81
CA GLU A 454 -21.10 8.06 21.34
C GLU A 454 -21.95 6.99 20.62
N VAL A 455 -23.10 7.37 20.07
CA VAL A 455 -24.00 6.47 19.32
C VAL A 455 -23.42 6.16 17.94
N LEU A 456 -22.78 7.14 17.29
CA LEU A 456 -22.04 6.93 16.05
C LEU A 456 -20.76 6.10 16.29
N LEU A 457 -20.04 6.36 17.38
CA LEU A 457 -18.89 5.54 17.78
C LEU A 457 -19.30 4.08 18.05
N PHE A 458 -20.47 3.86 18.66
CA PHE A 458 -21.01 2.53 18.89
C PHE A 458 -21.27 1.78 17.59
N SER A 459 -21.85 2.44 16.58
CA SER A 459 -22.09 1.84 15.28
C SER A 459 -20.78 1.39 14.61
N ASP A 460 -19.76 2.26 14.59
CA ASP A 460 -18.44 1.91 14.03
C ASP A 460 -17.80 0.75 14.82
N ALA A 461 -17.89 0.77 16.15
CA ALA A 461 -17.37 -0.30 17.00
C ALA A 461 -18.09 -1.64 16.75
N ALA A 462 -19.42 -1.64 16.69
CA ALA A 462 -20.22 -2.84 16.43
C ALA A 462 -19.96 -3.42 15.04
N GLN A 463 -19.77 -2.55 14.04
CA GLN A 463 -19.41 -2.97 12.69
C GLN A 463 -18.00 -3.59 12.65
N LYS A 464 -17.00 -2.95 13.24
CA LYS A 464 -15.60 -3.40 13.14
C LYS A 464 -15.26 -4.58 14.06
N LEU A 465 -15.90 -4.66 15.22
CA LEU A 465 -15.71 -5.72 16.20
C LEU A 465 -16.74 -6.85 16.05
N HIS A 466 -17.45 -6.94 14.92
CA HIS A 466 -18.53 -7.90 14.73
C HIS A 466 -18.10 -9.38 14.77
N TYR A 467 -16.80 -9.69 14.76
CA TYR A 467 -16.27 -11.04 14.97
C TYR A 467 -15.69 -11.27 16.37
N GLN A 468 -15.69 -10.26 17.25
CA GLN A 468 -15.09 -10.32 18.59
C GLN A 468 -16.19 -10.55 19.63
N ASP A 469 -16.34 -11.76 20.13
CA ASP A 469 -17.37 -12.13 21.11
C ASP A 469 -17.21 -11.39 22.44
N GLU A 470 -16.00 -10.98 22.76
CA GLU A 470 -15.68 -10.19 23.94
C GLU A 470 -16.37 -8.82 23.91
N PHE A 471 -16.81 -8.31 22.75
CA PHE A 471 -17.52 -7.04 22.63
C PHE A 471 -19.02 -7.13 22.95
N LEU A 472 -19.54 -8.34 23.16
CA LEU A 472 -20.96 -8.57 23.46
C LEU A 472 -21.52 -7.70 24.61
N PRO A 473 -20.84 -7.48 25.75
CA PRO A 473 -21.34 -6.60 26.80
C PRO A 473 -21.56 -5.15 26.33
N GLY A 474 -20.65 -4.62 25.49
CA GLY A 474 -20.77 -3.30 24.89
C GLY A 474 -21.94 -3.22 23.91
N VAL A 475 -22.11 -4.27 23.09
CA VAL A 475 -23.26 -4.41 22.17
C VAL A 475 -24.58 -4.37 22.92
N LEU A 476 -24.74 -5.18 23.97
CA LEU A 476 -25.98 -5.19 24.76
C LEU A 476 -26.26 -3.83 25.40
N ALA A 477 -25.23 -3.19 25.97
CA ALA A 477 -25.37 -1.87 26.56
C ALA A 477 -25.78 -0.81 25.52
N GLY A 478 -25.22 -0.86 24.30
CA GLY A 478 -25.58 0.09 23.24
C GLY A 478 -26.98 -0.14 22.69
N VAL A 479 -27.34 -1.40 22.41
CA VAL A 479 -28.67 -1.79 21.91
C VAL A 479 -29.79 -1.39 22.87
N GLU A 480 -29.56 -1.48 24.19
CA GLU A 480 -30.55 -1.07 25.20
C GLU A 480 -30.72 0.46 25.33
N LYS A 481 -29.66 1.23 25.08
CA LYS A 481 -29.57 2.66 25.41
C LYS A 481 -29.71 3.60 24.22
N PHE A 482 -29.39 3.13 23.02
CA PHE A 482 -29.28 3.99 21.84
C PHE A 482 -30.50 3.90 20.94
N TYR A 483 -30.79 5.00 20.24
CA TYR A 483 -31.94 5.16 19.34
C TYR A 483 -31.47 5.62 17.96
N GLY A 484 -32.22 5.27 16.91
CA GLY A 484 -31.94 5.67 15.53
C GLY A 484 -31.11 4.66 14.74
N GLU A 485 -30.70 5.03 13.52
CA GLU A 485 -29.91 4.18 12.61
C GLU A 485 -28.72 3.46 13.29
N PRO A 486 -27.90 4.12 14.13
CA PRO A 486 -26.64 3.51 14.58
C PRO A 486 -26.82 2.24 15.44
N VAL A 487 -28.01 2.00 16.00
CA VAL A 487 -28.31 0.76 16.74
C VAL A 487 -28.39 -0.46 15.81
N GLN A 488 -28.58 -0.24 14.50
CA GLN A 488 -28.67 -1.29 13.48
C GLN A 488 -27.44 -2.21 13.50
N GLN A 489 -26.23 -1.66 13.64
CA GLN A 489 -25.00 -2.47 13.68
C GLN A 489 -24.93 -3.37 14.91
N GLY A 490 -25.40 -2.89 16.07
CA GLY A 490 -25.52 -3.71 17.27
C GLY A 490 -26.54 -4.84 17.13
N CYS A 491 -27.64 -4.59 16.41
CA CYS A 491 -28.63 -5.61 16.11
C CYS A 491 -28.11 -6.64 15.08
N LEU A 492 -27.37 -6.21 14.05
CA LEU A 492 -26.68 -7.11 13.11
C LEU A 492 -25.65 -8.00 13.82
N TYR A 493 -24.91 -7.45 14.79
CA TYR A 493 -23.98 -8.22 15.61
C TYR A 493 -24.65 -9.41 16.29
N LEU A 494 -25.89 -9.22 16.78
CA LEU A 494 -26.70 -10.22 17.48
C LEU A 494 -27.56 -11.09 16.54
N ASP A 495 -27.57 -10.83 15.23
CA ASP A 495 -28.31 -11.62 14.28
C ASP A 495 -27.59 -12.94 14.00
N ILE A 496 -28.27 -14.05 14.31
CA ILE A 496 -27.75 -15.41 14.15
C ILE A 496 -28.25 -16.10 12.87
N THR A 497 -28.89 -15.36 11.95
CA THR A 497 -29.35 -15.89 10.66
C THR A 497 -28.20 -16.39 9.79
N TYR A 498 -26.98 -15.87 9.99
CA TYR A 498 -25.75 -16.35 9.35
C TYR A 498 -24.93 -17.12 10.40
N PRO A 499 -25.20 -18.42 10.59
CA PRO A 499 -24.54 -19.24 11.59
C PRO A 499 -23.09 -19.51 11.18
N GLU A 500 -22.21 -18.57 11.47
CA GLU A 500 -20.79 -18.88 11.65
C GLU A 500 -20.63 -19.57 13.00
N ALA A 501 -19.89 -20.68 13.05
CA ALA A 501 -19.67 -21.44 14.27
C ALA A 501 -19.06 -20.58 15.41
N SER A 502 -18.42 -19.46 15.07
CA SER A 502 -17.84 -18.45 15.96
C SER A 502 -18.87 -17.56 16.67
N LYS A 503 -20.17 -17.59 16.34
CA LYS A 503 -21.18 -16.66 16.90
C LYS A 503 -22.06 -17.27 18.00
N LYS A 504 -21.74 -18.46 18.50
CA LYS A 504 -22.60 -19.19 19.46
C LYS A 504 -22.82 -18.45 20.77
N ASN A 505 -21.87 -17.64 21.24
CA ASN A 505 -21.99 -16.88 22.49
C ASN A 505 -22.99 -15.72 22.41
N ARG A 506 -23.53 -15.45 21.22
CA ARG A 506 -24.50 -14.38 20.96
C ARG A 506 -25.94 -14.87 21.03
N LEU A 507 -26.13 -16.17 21.27
CA LEU A 507 -27.42 -16.77 21.54
C LEU A 507 -27.74 -16.69 23.03
N GLY A 508 -28.91 -16.16 23.38
CA GLY A 508 -29.38 -16.21 24.76
C GLY A 508 -30.59 -15.33 25.05
N VAL A 509 -31.26 -15.65 26.15
CA VAL A 509 -32.45 -14.91 26.62
C VAL A 509 -32.12 -13.45 26.92
N LYS A 510 -30.93 -13.17 27.45
CA LYS A 510 -30.50 -11.80 27.74
C LYS A 510 -30.40 -10.97 26.46
N GLN A 511 -29.77 -11.53 25.42
CA GLN A 511 -29.62 -10.90 24.10
C GLN A 511 -30.99 -10.62 23.49
N LEU A 512 -31.92 -11.57 23.57
CA LEU A 512 -33.30 -11.40 23.10
C LEU A 512 -34.02 -10.27 23.86
N VAL A 513 -33.90 -10.17 25.18
CA VAL A 513 -34.51 -9.09 25.96
C VAL A 513 -33.93 -7.72 25.56
N SER A 514 -32.62 -7.62 25.37
CA SER A 514 -31.99 -6.38 24.87
C SER A 514 -32.48 -6.01 23.47
N LEU A 515 -32.64 -6.99 22.57
CA LEU A 515 -33.20 -6.77 21.23
C LEU A 515 -34.66 -6.31 21.27
N LEU A 516 -35.50 -6.88 22.15
CA LEU A 516 -36.89 -6.40 22.34
C LEU A 516 -36.92 -4.94 22.79
N LYS A 517 -35.98 -4.56 23.67
CA LYS A 517 -35.84 -3.15 24.08
C LYS A 517 -35.43 -2.26 22.91
N ALA A 518 -34.52 -2.69 22.05
CA ALA A 518 -34.15 -1.94 20.85
C ALA A 518 -35.29 -1.83 19.83
N VAL A 519 -36.09 -2.88 19.65
CA VAL A 519 -37.29 -2.84 18.80
C VAL A 519 -38.33 -1.86 19.35
N GLU A 520 -38.54 -1.85 20.67
CA GLU A 520 -39.38 -0.86 21.35
C GLU A 520 -38.86 0.55 21.08
N ASN A 521 -37.58 0.80 21.37
CA ASN A 521 -36.90 2.07 21.15
C ASN A 521 -37.02 2.56 19.69
N ALA A 522 -36.88 1.66 18.71
CA ALA A 522 -36.98 1.97 17.28
C ALA A 522 -38.43 2.14 16.77
N SER A 523 -39.43 1.68 17.53
CA SER A 523 -40.86 1.86 17.20
C SER A 523 -41.39 3.27 17.49
N HIS A 524 -40.55 4.12 18.08
CA HIS A 524 -40.85 5.51 18.46
C HIS A 524 -40.06 6.50 17.57
N PRO A 525 -40.42 6.66 16.29
CA PRO A 525 -39.70 7.55 15.36
C PRO A 525 -39.67 9.01 15.85
N GLU A 526 -40.61 9.42 16.70
CA GLU A 526 -40.64 10.73 17.35
C GLU A 526 -39.42 11.00 18.25
N LEU A 527 -38.74 9.95 18.73
CA LEU A 527 -37.51 10.07 19.54
C LEU A 527 -36.25 10.28 18.67
N ILE A 528 -36.38 10.23 17.35
CA ILE A 528 -35.31 10.42 16.37
C ILE A 528 -35.67 11.66 15.52
N PRO A 529 -35.56 12.87 16.10
CA PRO A 529 -35.88 14.08 15.38
C PRO A 529 -34.99 14.19 14.14
N HIS A 530 -35.62 14.51 13.00
CA HIS A 530 -35.03 14.76 11.68
C HIS A 530 -34.85 13.58 10.72
N GLN A 531 -34.91 12.31 11.14
CA GLN A 531 -34.71 11.15 10.22
C GLN A 531 -35.62 9.93 10.53
N PRO A 532 -36.96 10.02 10.35
CA PRO A 532 -37.88 8.91 10.65
C PRO A 532 -37.61 7.62 9.86
N SER A 533 -37.08 7.72 8.64
CA SER A 533 -36.70 6.56 7.82
C SER A 533 -35.59 5.71 8.44
N GLN A 534 -34.71 6.32 9.24
CA GLN A 534 -33.66 5.59 9.98
C GLN A 534 -34.22 4.75 11.12
N ALA A 535 -35.27 5.23 11.79
CA ALA A 535 -35.98 4.48 12.83
C ALA A 535 -36.53 3.15 12.26
N GLN A 536 -37.05 3.22 11.03
CA GLN A 536 -37.59 2.07 10.32
C GLN A 536 -36.52 1.03 9.98
N GLY A 537 -35.33 1.46 9.54
CA GLY A 537 -34.19 0.57 9.29
C GLY A 537 -33.78 -0.18 10.56
N ALA A 538 -33.54 0.55 11.65
CA ALA A 538 -33.24 -0.02 12.96
C ALA A 538 -34.33 -0.99 13.44
N TYR A 539 -35.60 -0.62 13.33
CA TYR A 539 -36.74 -1.47 13.71
C TYR A 539 -36.71 -2.81 12.98
N PHE A 540 -36.57 -2.80 11.65
CA PHE A 540 -36.58 -4.04 10.87
C PHE A 540 -35.38 -4.93 11.19
N THR A 541 -34.19 -4.35 11.30
CA THR A 541 -32.98 -5.12 11.61
C THR A 541 -33.02 -5.71 13.01
N CYS A 542 -33.38 -4.94 14.03
CA CYS A 542 -33.49 -5.44 15.41
C CYS A 542 -34.60 -6.48 15.56
N ARG A 543 -35.72 -6.31 14.84
CA ARG A 543 -36.79 -7.30 14.81
C ARG A 543 -36.32 -8.60 14.15
N ALA A 544 -35.60 -8.53 13.04
CA ALA A 544 -35.05 -9.70 12.35
C ALA A 544 -34.07 -10.46 13.25
N ALA A 545 -33.16 -9.76 13.93
CA ALA A 545 -32.24 -10.35 14.90
C ALA A 545 -32.98 -11.00 16.08
N ALA A 546 -34.04 -10.38 16.61
CA ALA A 546 -34.85 -10.98 17.67
C ALA A 546 -35.59 -12.26 17.21
N VAL A 547 -36.11 -12.26 15.98
CA VAL A 547 -36.72 -13.46 15.38
C VAL A 547 -35.68 -14.55 15.22
N SER A 548 -34.45 -14.21 14.79
CA SER A 548 -33.41 -15.22 14.57
C SER A 548 -32.99 -15.89 15.88
N GLN A 549 -32.89 -15.15 17.00
CA GLN A 549 -32.67 -15.71 18.34
C GLN A 549 -33.73 -16.75 18.75
N LEU A 550 -35.02 -16.50 18.47
CA LEU A 550 -36.12 -17.41 18.80
C LEU A 550 -36.18 -18.69 17.95
N LYS A 551 -35.39 -18.78 16.88
CA LYS A 551 -35.24 -20.03 16.12
C LYS A 551 -34.49 -21.09 16.93
N ASP A 552 -33.65 -20.68 17.88
CA ASP A 552 -33.06 -21.61 18.84
C ASP A 552 -34.11 -22.07 19.87
N LYS A 553 -34.33 -23.39 19.94
CA LYS A 553 -35.37 -23.98 20.80
C LYS A 553 -35.11 -23.75 22.29
N THR A 554 -33.84 -23.72 22.69
CA THR A 554 -33.43 -23.53 24.08
C THR A 554 -33.70 -22.09 24.49
N VAL A 555 -33.21 -21.13 23.70
CA VAL A 555 -33.45 -19.69 23.94
C VAL A 555 -34.95 -19.40 23.96
N ARG A 556 -35.72 -19.97 23.03
CA ARG A 556 -37.18 -19.82 22.99
C ARG A 556 -37.86 -20.35 24.25
N ALA A 557 -37.52 -21.56 24.70
CA ALA A 557 -38.12 -22.17 25.87
C ALA A 557 -37.80 -21.38 27.15
N GLU A 558 -36.53 -21.00 27.33
CA GLU A 558 -36.09 -20.20 28.47
C GLU A 558 -36.71 -18.80 28.46
N PHE A 559 -36.83 -18.18 27.28
CA PHE A 559 -37.47 -16.87 27.16
C PHE A 559 -38.95 -16.92 27.56
N LEU A 560 -39.72 -17.88 27.03
CA LEU A 560 -41.16 -18.00 27.29
C LEU A 560 -41.46 -18.31 28.76
N THR A 561 -40.61 -19.12 29.41
CA THR A 561 -40.82 -19.56 30.79
C THR A 561 -40.25 -18.59 31.81
N GLY A 562 -39.12 -17.94 31.51
CA GLY A 562 -38.42 -17.06 32.44
C GLY A 562 -38.67 -15.57 32.21
N ALA A 563 -38.25 -15.05 31.05
CA ALA A 563 -38.21 -13.60 30.81
C ALA A 563 -39.56 -13.02 30.38
N TYR A 564 -40.30 -13.71 29.50
CA TYR A 564 -41.55 -13.22 28.92
C TYR A 564 -42.61 -12.82 29.96
N PRO A 565 -42.88 -13.59 31.04
CA PRO A 565 -43.86 -13.22 32.05
C PRO A 565 -43.54 -11.88 32.74
N ALA A 566 -42.25 -11.57 32.90
CA ALA A 566 -41.75 -10.37 33.55
C ALA A 566 -41.69 -9.15 32.62
N LEU A 567 -41.93 -9.30 31.31
CA LEU A 567 -41.87 -8.19 30.37
C LEU A 567 -42.99 -7.14 30.63
N PRO A 568 -42.69 -5.83 30.48
CA PRO A 568 -43.69 -4.77 30.40
C PRO A 568 -44.69 -5.00 29.26
N ALA A 569 -45.89 -4.44 29.37
CA ALA A 569 -46.96 -4.63 28.39
C ALA A 569 -46.55 -4.23 26.96
N ALA A 570 -45.81 -3.13 26.78
CA ALA A 570 -45.32 -2.69 25.48
C ALA A 570 -44.36 -3.72 24.84
N GLN A 571 -43.43 -4.27 25.64
CA GLN A 571 -42.49 -5.28 25.19
C GLN A 571 -43.15 -6.64 24.94
N LYS A 572 -44.18 -7.01 25.73
CA LYS A 572 -45.00 -8.21 25.47
C LYS A 572 -45.66 -8.16 24.10
N LYS A 573 -46.27 -7.03 23.74
CA LYS A 573 -46.88 -6.83 22.42
C LYS A 573 -45.87 -7.01 21.28
N ILE A 574 -44.65 -6.51 21.45
CA ILE A 574 -43.56 -6.69 20.47
C ILE A 574 -43.11 -8.16 20.43
N ALA A 575 -42.91 -8.78 21.60
CA ALA A 575 -42.53 -10.17 21.72
C ALA A 575 -43.54 -11.11 21.07
N ASP A 576 -44.85 -10.89 21.24
CA ASP A 576 -45.91 -11.66 20.59
C ASP A 576 -45.79 -11.60 19.07
N GLY A 577 -45.54 -10.40 18.52
CA GLY A 577 -45.34 -10.21 17.09
C GLY A 577 -44.08 -10.92 16.54
N ILE A 578 -43.04 -11.07 17.37
CA ILE A 578 -41.79 -11.76 17.02
C ILE A 578 -41.96 -13.28 17.16
N ILE A 579 -42.60 -13.76 18.24
CA ILE A 579 -42.90 -15.19 18.46
C ILE A 579 -43.74 -15.74 17.30
N ASN A 580 -44.78 -15.00 16.89
CA ASN A 580 -45.64 -15.41 15.79
C ASN A 580 -44.89 -15.42 14.45
N ALA A 581 -44.01 -14.45 14.21
CA ALA A 581 -43.16 -14.43 13.01
C ALA A 581 -42.15 -15.59 13.00
N GLY A 582 -41.60 -15.96 14.17
CA GLY A 582 -40.70 -17.09 14.31
C GLY A 582 -41.34 -18.48 14.19
N GLN A 583 -42.68 -18.58 14.15
CA GLN A 583 -43.40 -19.84 13.87
C GLN A 583 -43.61 -20.10 12.37
N GLN A 584 -43.42 -19.08 11.52
CA GLN A 584 -43.60 -19.19 10.07
C GLN A 584 -42.35 -19.73 9.35
N TYR A 585 -41.29 -20.01 10.10
CA TYR A 585 -40.02 -20.59 9.66
C TYR A 585 -39.69 -21.80 10.53
#